data_AF-A0A382FXP3-F1
#
_entry.id   AF-A0A382FXP3-F1
#
_cell.length_a   1.000
_cell.length_b   1.000
_cell.length_c   1.000
_cell.angle_alpha   90.00
_cell.angle_beta   90.00
_cell.angle_gamma   90.00
#
_symmetry.space_group_name_H-M   'P 1'
#
loop_
_entity.id
_entity.type
_entity.pdbx_description
1 polymer ?
#
loop_
_entity_poly.entity_id
_entity_poly.type
_entity_poly.pdbx_seq_one_letter_code
_entity_poly.pdbx_strand_id
1 'polypeptide(L)'
;MLRIRYFLNLTVCFSIFSLTTVLLSQPDGWSTTPNPSSGYFIGQATIDGVPAGEGDWSAAFDEDGNCAGAVVLIMNAGIAYINMPIYGDDSTTPDVDEGMNAGENFTLKLWDSSADAILEYPTSFDCWYNNNGAPFDGCGGYTEVYNFSAPSVDPNFSVTLDADGGTGQPYSLSVGFAPNATDGFDQEFDTYAPPAPPPPAFDAALTWGGDRYYTQILNGSANDLVEHEYGISLAYGSNNLIELSWDNTGWSDLGTFSLTDAFDGLLGIDIDMTQVTSLTLDNPSFNALKLKVTPLGVEYFMPVAGFTYSTEFLTATFSDASIAGSSAIVSWSWDFGDGSPDSTSTEQNPVHIYAE
;
A
#
# COMPACT_ATOMS: atom_id res chain seq x y z
N MET A 1 -68.29 -34.56 -32.34
CA MET A 1 -68.02 -33.28 -31.65
C MET A 1 -67.28 -33.61 -30.36
N LEU A 2 -65.95 -33.76 -30.44
CA LEU A 2 -65.12 -34.37 -29.39
C LEU A 2 -64.33 -33.27 -28.68
N ARG A 3 -64.62 -33.05 -27.40
CA ARG A 3 -63.96 -32.05 -26.53
C ARG A 3 -62.68 -32.66 -25.94
N ILE A 4 -61.54 -32.05 -26.25
CA ILE A 4 -60.23 -32.35 -25.65
C ILE A 4 -60.15 -31.65 -24.28
N ARG A 5 -59.84 -32.40 -23.22
CA ARG A 5 -59.43 -31.87 -21.91
C ARG A 5 -57.92 -32.05 -21.79
N TYR A 6 -57.18 -30.95 -21.66
CA TYR A 6 -55.76 -30.96 -21.35
C TYR A 6 -55.57 -31.15 -19.84
N PHE A 7 -54.79 -32.16 -19.46
CA PHE A 7 -54.26 -32.33 -18.10
C PHE A 7 -53.03 -31.43 -17.94
N LEU A 8 -53.04 -30.58 -16.91
CA LEU A 8 -51.91 -29.75 -16.51
C LEU A 8 -50.89 -30.65 -15.79
N ASN A 9 -49.70 -30.84 -16.36
CA ASN A 9 -48.59 -31.50 -15.68
C ASN A 9 -47.95 -30.49 -14.71
N LEU A 10 -48.03 -30.76 -13.42
CA LEU A 10 -47.40 -29.96 -12.37
C LEU A 10 -45.95 -30.46 -12.19
N THR A 11 -45.00 -29.82 -12.87
CA THR A 11 -43.57 -30.02 -12.59
C THR A 11 -43.21 -29.20 -11.36
N VAL A 12 -42.98 -29.87 -10.23
CA VAL A 12 -42.40 -29.25 -9.03
C VAL A 12 -40.90 -29.13 -9.26
N CYS A 13 -40.43 -27.94 -9.65
CA CYS A 13 -39.01 -27.60 -9.61
C CYS A 13 -38.59 -27.39 -8.16
N PHE A 14 -37.83 -28.33 -7.59
CA PHE A 14 -37.06 -28.09 -6.37
C PHE A 14 -35.87 -27.21 -6.72
N SER A 15 -35.98 -25.90 -6.51
CA SER A 15 -34.81 -25.04 -6.47
C SER A 15 -34.05 -25.33 -5.18
N ILE A 16 -32.99 -26.13 -5.29
CA ILE A 16 -31.95 -26.18 -4.27
C ILE A 16 -31.24 -24.83 -4.37
N PHE A 17 -31.61 -23.89 -3.51
CA PHE A 17 -30.72 -22.79 -3.17
C PHE A 17 -29.53 -23.43 -2.44
N SER A 18 -28.46 -23.71 -3.19
CA SER A 18 -27.16 -23.91 -2.58
C SER A 18 -26.75 -22.55 -2.05
N LEU A 19 -27.09 -22.28 -0.79
CA LEU A 19 -26.40 -21.27 -0.01
C LEU A 19 -24.97 -21.78 0.08
N THR A 20 -24.11 -21.40 -0.87
CA THR A 20 -22.67 -21.45 -0.66
C THR A 20 -22.40 -20.50 0.48
N THR A 21 -22.48 -21.01 1.71
CA THR A 21 -21.61 -20.53 2.76
C THR A 21 -20.22 -20.61 2.14
N VAL A 22 -19.65 -19.46 1.77
CA VAL A 22 -18.21 -19.34 1.69
C VAL A 22 -17.78 -19.68 3.11
N LEU A 23 -17.44 -20.96 3.34
CA LEU A 23 -16.58 -21.28 4.45
C LEU A 23 -15.37 -20.38 4.19
N LEU A 24 -15.11 -19.44 5.11
CA LEU A 24 -13.82 -18.75 5.18
C LEU A 24 -12.78 -19.86 5.38
N SER A 25 -12.35 -20.47 4.28
CA SER A 25 -11.24 -21.39 4.28
C SER A 25 -10.01 -20.52 4.52
N GLN A 26 -9.20 -20.94 5.49
CA GLN A 26 -7.87 -20.37 5.67
C GLN A 26 -7.11 -20.32 4.33
N PRO A 27 -6.16 -19.39 4.17
CA PRO A 27 -5.32 -19.33 2.98
C PRO A 27 -4.60 -20.66 2.70
N ASP A 28 -4.29 -20.90 1.43
CA ASP A 28 -3.45 -22.03 1.05
C ASP A 28 -2.08 -21.91 1.75
N GLY A 29 -1.59 -23.03 2.30
CA GLY A 29 -0.33 -23.07 3.06
C GLY A 29 -0.45 -22.72 4.54
N TRP A 30 -1.63 -22.35 5.04
CA TRP A 30 -1.87 -22.10 6.48
C TRP A 30 -2.35 -23.36 7.23
N SER A 31 -2.08 -24.54 6.69
CA SER A 31 -2.41 -25.80 7.33
C SER A 31 -1.44 -26.10 8.46
N THR A 32 -1.98 -26.48 9.61
CA THR A 32 -1.21 -26.87 10.79
C THR A 32 -1.36 -28.37 11.07
N THR A 33 -0.43 -28.94 11.82
CA THR A 33 -0.48 -30.32 12.31
C THR A 33 -0.64 -30.33 13.84
N PRO A 34 -1.88 -30.30 14.37
CA PRO A 34 -2.11 -30.20 15.81
C PRO A 34 -1.55 -31.39 16.59
N ASN A 35 -0.77 -31.11 17.62
CA ASN A 35 -0.25 -32.13 18.53
C ASN A 35 -0.08 -31.57 19.97
N PRO A 36 0.18 -32.43 20.98
CA PRO A 36 0.32 -31.97 22.36
C PRO A 36 1.54 -31.07 22.63
N SER A 37 2.59 -31.16 21.81
CA SER A 37 3.72 -30.24 21.87
C SER A 37 3.25 -28.89 21.36
N SER A 38 2.94 -27.97 22.26
CA SER A 38 2.34 -26.70 21.86
C SER A 38 2.50 -25.63 22.94
N GLY A 39 2.34 -24.38 22.51
CA GLY A 39 2.06 -23.24 23.36
C GLY A 39 0.99 -22.35 22.75
N TYR A 40 0.64 -21.26 23.44
CA TYR A 40 -0.53 -20.48 23.09
C TYR A 40 -0.20 -18.98 23.00
N PHE A 41 -0.40 -18.41 21.82
CA PHE A 41 -0.18 -17.00 21.52
C PHE A 41 -1.49 -16.23 21.59
N ILE A 42 -1.48 -15.10 22.30
CA ILE A 42 -2.65 -14.25 22.51
C ILE A 42 -2.27 -12.82 22.19
N GLY A 43 -3.17 -12.07 21.56
CA GLY A 43 -2.91 -10.68 21.19
C GLY A 43 -4.16 -9.99 20.67
N GLN A 44 -4.00 -8.74 20.27
CA GLN A 44 -4.93 -8.01 19.43
C GLN A 44 -4.27 -7.74 18.09
N ALA A 45 -5.02 -7.84 16.99
CA ALA A 45 -4.51 -7.56 15.66
C ALA A 45 -5.10 -6.25 15.12
N THR A 46 -4.23 -5.40 14.60
CA THR A 46 -4.63 -4.21 13.85
C THR A 46 -3.93 -4.19 12.50
N ILE A 47 -4.55 -3.56 11.51
CA ILE A 47 -3.96 -3.22 10.21
C ILE A 47 -3.93 -1.68 10.18
N ASP A 48 -2.73 -1.11 10.07
CA ASP A 48 -2.50 0.35 10.04
C ASP A 48 -3.19 1.11 11.19
N GLY A 49 -3.15 0.52 12.38
CA GLY A 49 -3.71 1.06 13.62
C GLY A 49 -5.22 0.85 13.78
N VAL A 50 -5.90 0.28 12.79
CA VAL A 50 -7.33 -0.05 12.83
C VAL A 50 -7.50 -1.54 13.17
N PRO A 51 -8.43 -1.93 14.04
CA PRO A 51 -8.71 -3.35 14.30
C PRO A 51 -8.97 -4.13 13.01
N ALA A 52 -8.32 -5.29 12.88
CA ALA A 52 -8.51 -6.19 11.74
C ALA A 52 -9.97 -6.65 11.61
N GLY A 53 -10.35 -7.09 10.41
CA GLY A 53 -11.71 -7.39 10.02
C GLY A 53 -12.26 -8.73 10.50
N GLU A 54 -13.59 -8.87 10.43
CA GLU A 54 -14.24 -10.16 10.60
C GLU A 54 -13.92 -11.07 9.42
N GLY A 55 -13.40 -12.27 9.69
CA GLY A 55 -13.02 -13.24 8.67
C GLY A 55 -11.52 -13.28 8.37
N ASP A 56 -10.77 -12.33 8.91
CA ASP A 56 -9.30 -12.32 8.82
C ASP A 56 -8.70 -13.44 9.65
N TRP A 57 -7.54 -13.94 9.21
CA TRP A 57 -6.81 -15.01 9.89
C TRP A 57 -5.47 -14.50 10.40
N SER A 58 -5.00 -15.04 11.53
CA SER A 58 -3.62 -14.92 11.98
C SER A 58 -2.92 -16.27 11.93
N ALA A 59 -1.65 -16.30 11.55
CA ALA A 59 -0.81 -17.50 11.55
C ALA A 59 0.59 -17.23 12.11
N ALA A 60 1.23 -18.28 12.61
CA ALA A 60 2.63 -18.32 12.99
C ALA A 60 3.38 -19.25 12.04
N PHE A 61 4.53 -18.77 11.54
CA PHE A 61 5.42 -19.51 10.67
C PHE A 61 6.80 -19.64 11.31
N ASP A 62 7.40 -20.82 11.27
CA ASP A 62 8.79 -21.03 11.69
C ASP A 62 9.81 -20.40 10.72
N GLU A 63 11.10 -20.59 11.00
CA GLU A 63 12.21 -20.06 10.21
C GLU A 63 12.34 -20.69 8.81
N ASP A 64 11.81 -21.92 8.64
CA ASP A 64 11.80 -22.64 7.36
C ASP A 64 10.54 -22.35 6.52
N GLY A 65 9.59 -21.60 7.10
CA GLY A 65 8.38 -21.12 6.44
C GLY A 65 7.20 -22.08 6.51
N ASN A 66 7.22 -23.06 7.43
CA ASN A 66 6.07 -23.94 7.67
C ASN A 66 5.10 -23.30 8.67
N CYS A 67 3.80 -23.55 8.47
CA CYS A 67 2.76 -22.96 9.32
C CYS A 67 2.58 -23.80 10.60
N ALA A 68 3.10 -23.29 11.71
CA ALA A 68 3.03 -23.95 13.01
C ALA A 68 1.74 -23.59 13.79
N GLY A 69 1.03 -22.52 13.41
CA GLY A 69 -0.21 -22.08 14.05
C GLY A 69 -1.07 -21.25 13.10
N ALA A 70 -2.39 -21.43 13.11
CA ALA A 70 -3.32 -20.62 12.31
C ALA A 70 -4.71 -20.57 12.96
N VAL A 71 -5.32 -19.40 13.01
CA VAL A 71 -6.68 -19.20 13.54
C VAL A 71 -7.37 -18.01 12.89
N VAL A 72 -8.70 -18.07 12.78
CA VAL A 72 -9.52 -16.88 12.48
C VAL A 72 -9.53 -15.91 13.67
N LEU A 73 -9.46 -14.61 13.40
CA LEU A 73 -9.52 -13.60 14.44
C LEU A 73 -10.89 -13.58 15.14
N ILE A 74 -10.88 -13.33 16.44
CA ILE A 74 -12.09 -13.27 17.26
C ILE A 74 -12.46 -11.81 17.48
N MET A 75 -13.61 -11.39 16.94
CA MET A 75 -14.11 -10.04 17.11
C MET A 75 -14.91 -9.89 18.42
N ASN A 76 -14.52 -8.95 19.27
CA ASN A 76 -15.28 -8.62 20.48
C ASN A 76 -15.19 -7.12 20.79
N ALA A 77 -16.36 -6.47 20.91
CA ALA A 77 -16.47 -5.03 21.22
C ALA A 77 -15.64 -4.11 20.29
N GLY A 78 -15.47 -4.49 19.02
CA GLY A 78 -14.69 -3.72 18.04
C GLY A 78 -13.18 -3.97 18.08
N ILE A 79 -12.72 -4.96 18.85
CA ILE A 79 -11.32 -5.39 18.90
C ILE A 79 -11.21 -6.76 18.22
N ALA A 80 -10.16 -6.95 17.43
CA ALA A 80 -9.82 -8.24 16.83
C ALA A 80 -8.78 -8.95 17.70
N TYR A 81 -9.13 -10.12 18.23
CA TYR A 81 -8.25 -10.90 19.11
C TYR A 81 -7.60 -12.06 18.37
N ILE A 82 -6.29 -12.20 18.56
CA ILE A 82 -5.52 -13.40 18.24
C ILE A 82 -5.63 -14.35 19.43
N ASN A 83 -5.99 -15.61 19.17
CA ASN A 83 -6.12 -16.65 20.17
C ASN A 83 -5.67 -17.98 19.53
N MET A 84 -4.34 -18.13 19.39
CA MET A 84 -3.73 -19.08 18.47
C MET A 84 -2.87 -20.12 19.19
N PRO A 85 -3.16 -21.43 19.05
CA PRO A 85 -2.19 -22.46 19.40
C PRO A 85 -1.06 -22.49 18.36
N ILE A 86 0.19 -22.60 18.83
CA ILE A 86 1.37 -22.82 18.00
C ILE A 86 1.94 -24.19 18.37
N TYR A 87 1.93 -25.11 17.41
CA TYR A 87 2.34 -26.49 17.57
C TYR A 87 3.84 -26.65 17.33
N GLY A 88 4.45 -27.57 18.07
CA GLY A 88 5.83 -27.98 17.89
C GLY A 88 5.96 -29.11 16.89
N ASP A 89 7.17 -29.37 16.44
CA ASP A 89 7.46 -30.44 15.49
C ASP A 89 7.16 -31.84 16.06
N ASP A 90 6.65 -32.74 15.21
CA ASP A 90 6.34 -34.12 15.61
C ASP A 90 7.59 -35.00 15.47
N SER A 91 8.15 -35.37 16.64
CA SER A 91 9.32 -36.26 16.72
C SER A 91 9.15 -37.65 16.06
N THR A 92 7.93 -38.04 15.68
CA THR A 92 7.65 -39.31 14.98
C THR A 92 7.81 -39.22 13.46
N THR A 93 7.92 -38.02 12.91
CA THR A 93 8.06 -37.66 11.50
C THR A 93 9.30 -36.79 11.26
N PRO A 94 10.51 -37.18 11.71
CA PRO A 94 11.70 -36.32 11.74
C PRO A 94 12.25 -35.87 10.37
N ASP A 95 11.66 -36.36 9.28
CA ASP A 95 12.00 -35.97 7.91
C ASP A 95 10.98 -34.94 7.33
N VAL A 96 9.96 -34.55 8.12
CA VAL A 96 8.92 -33.58 7.76
C VAL A 96 8.89 -32.52 8.86
N ASP A 97 9.11 -31.26 8.49
CA ASP A 97 8.97 -30.15 9.42
C ASP A 97 7.50 -29.69 9.45
N GLU A 98 6.86 -29.89 10.60
CA GLU A 98 5.41 -29.74 10.77
C GLU A 98 5.06 -28.72 11.86
N GLY A 99 6.06 -28.08 12.47
CA GLY A 99 5.90 -27.09 13.52
C GLY A 99 7.21 -26.71 14.19
N MET A 100 7.11 -25.97 15.29
CA MET A 100 8.28 -25.36 15.93
C MET A 100 9.22 -26.37 16.61
N ASN A 101 10.54 -26.17 16.43
CA ASN A 101 11.58 -26.77 17.26
C ASN A 101 11.99 -25.89 18.44
N ALA A 102 12.63 -26.51 19.43
CA ALA A 102 13.09 -25.80 20.62
C ALA A 102 14.20 -24.78 20.26
N GLY A 103 13.92 -23.50 20.52
CA GLY A 103 14.86 -22.40 20.27
C GLY A 103 14.71 -21.74 18.90
N GLU A 104 13.75 -22.16 18.08
CA GLU A 104 13.39 -21.46 16.84
C GLU A 104 12.53 -20.24 17.11
N ASN A 105 12.64 -19.26 16.21
CA ASN A 105 11.76 -18.11 16.18
C ASN A 105 10.57 -18.37 15.28
N PHE A 106 9.44 -17.73 15.56
CA PHE A 106 8.32 -17.67 14.62
C PHE A 106 8.03 -16.24 14.17
N THR A 107 7.54 -16.10 12.94
CA THR A 107 7.00 -14.86 12.40
C THR A 107 5.47 -14.92 12.43
N LEU A 108 4.83 -13.79 12.73
CA LEU A 108 3.38 -13.68 12.72
C LEU A 108 2.93 -13.17 11.35
N LYS A 109 1.90 -13.78 10.75
CA LYS A 109 1.25 -13.31 9.53
C LYS A 109 -0.23 -13.08 9.76
N LEU A 110 -0.82 -12.16 9.02
CA LEU A 110 -2.25 -11.89 9.01
C LEU A 110 -2.75 -11.95 7.57
N TRP A 111 -3.84 -12.65 7.33
CA TRP A 111 -4.53 -12.61 6.05
C TRP A 111 -5.76 -11.72 6.18
N ASP A 112 -5.73 -10.60 5.46
CA ASP A 112 -6.85 -9.68 5.31
C ASP A 112 -7.80 -10.27 4.27
N SER A 113 -8.92 -10.79 4.75
CA SER A 113 -9.94 -11.45 3.93
C SER A 113 -10.67 -10.48 2.99
N SER A 114 -10.67 -9.18 3.31
CA SER A 114 -11.32 -8.15 2.51
C SER A 114 -10.47 -7.69 1.32
N ALA A 115 -9.15 -7.71 1.49
CA ALA A 115 -8.17 -7.38 0.46
C ALA A 115 -7.61 -8.62 -0.27
N ASP A 116 -7.84 -9.81 0.27
CA ASP A 116 -7.20 -11.07 -0.16
C ASP A 116 -5.66 -10.98 -0.14
N ALA A 117 -5.11 -10.41 0.95
CA ALA A 117 -3.69 -10.09 1.09
C ALA A 117 -3.09 -10.72 2.35
N ILE A 118 -1.85 -11.22 2.25
CA ILE A 118 -1.07 -11.71 3.39
C ILE A 118 -0.11 -10.61 3.84
N LEU A 119 -0.28 -10.17 5.08
CA LEU A 119 0.54 -9.18 5.78
C LEU A 119 1.48 -9.91 6.73
N GLU A 120 2.74 -9.50 6.78
CA GLU A 120 3.74 -10.06 7.69
C GLU A 120 4.02 -9.07 8.81
N TYR A 121 4.04 -9.57 10.05
CA TYR A 121 4.43 -8.77 11.20
C TYR A 121 5.95 -8.58 11.17
N PRO A 122 6.46 -7.35 11.38
CA PRO A 122 7.86 -7.02 11.16
C PRO A 122 8.85 -7.72 12.11
N THR A 123 8.38 -8.29 13.21
CA THR A 123 9.25 -8.85 14.26
C THR A 123 9.00 -10.34 14.41
N SER A 124 10.07 -11.12 14.51
CA SER A 124 10.01 -12.53 14.90
C SER A 124 10.00 -12.67 16.43
N PHE A 125 9.50 -13.80 16.91
CA PHE A 125 9.33 -14.10 18.31
C PHE A 125 10.13 -15.34 18.70
N ASP A 126 11.01 -15.21 19.69
CA ASP A 126 11.89 -16.27 20.21
C ASP A 126 11.31 -17.00 21.44
N CYS A 127 10.07 -16.67 21.79
CA CYS A 127 9.42 -17.09 23.01
C CYS A 127 8.70 -18.45 22.91
N TRP A 128 8.85 -19.18 21.81
CA TRP A 128 8.18 -20.46 21.66
C TRP A 128 8.81 -21.52 22.57
N TYR A 129 7.98 -22.19 23.36
CA TYR A 129 8.35 -23.41 24.06
C TYR A 129 7.11 -24.28 24.30
N ASN A 130 7.32 -25.59 24.38
CA ASN A 130 6.25 -26.51 24.72
C ASN A 130 5.85 -26.38 26.20
N ASN A 131 4.65 -25.91 26.45
CA ASN A 131 4.03 -25.84 27.78
C ASN A 131 2.66 -26.56 27.82
N ASN A 132 2.42 -27.45 26.86
CA ASN A 132 1.16 -28.18 26.64
C ASN A 132 -0.04 -27.26 26.39
N GLY A 133 0.15 -26.21 25.59
CA GLY A 133 -0.93 -25.33 25.12
C GLY A 133 -1.37 -24.28 26.14
N ALA A 134 -0.50 -23.94 27.10
CA ALA A 134 -0.70 -22.78 27.97
C ALA A 134 -0.22 -21.49 27.29
N PRO A 135 -0.72 -20.30 27.71
CA PRO A 135 -0.19 -19.03 27.23
C PRO A 135 1.32 -18.91 27.39
N PHE A 136 2.01 -18.36 26.39
CA PHE A 136 3.43 -18.07 26.49
C PHE A 136 3.73 -17.07 27.62
N ASP A 137 4.89 -17.24 28.25
CA ASP A 137 5.45 -16.30 29.19
C ASP A 137 6.55 -15.50 28.47
N GLY A 138 6.50 -14.17 28.51
CA GLY A 138 7.48 -13.29 27.86
C GLY A 138 7.11 -12.78 26.46
N CYS A 139 6.05 -13.29 25.83
CA CYS A 139 5.45 -12.73 24.62
C CYS A 139 3.95 -13.01 24.58
N GLY A 140 3.19 -12.15 23.89
CA GLY A 140 1.75 -12.27 23.86
C GLY A 140 1.09 -11.66 25.10
N GLY A 141 -0.17 -11.28 24.92
CA GLY A 141 -0.99 -10.74 25.98
C GLY A 141 -2.31 -10.22 25.44
N TYR A 142 -3.40 -10.38 26.19
CA TYR A 142 -4.73 -9.96 25.74
C TYR A 142 -4.86 -8.43 25.54
N THR A 143 -3.91 -7.65 26.04
CA THR A 143 -3.81 -6.19 25.84
C THR A 143 -2.73 -5.78 24.84
N GLU A 144 -1.88 -6.71 24.40
CA GLU A 144 -0.82 -6.41 23.45
C GLU A 144 -1.41 -6.27 22.04
N VAL A 145 -1.01 -5.22 21.34
CA VAL A 145 -1.50 -4.91 19.99
C VAL A 145 -0.38 -5.18 19.00
N TYR A 146 -0.64 -6.11 18.10
CA TYR A 146 0.20 -6.49 16.98
C TYR A 146 -0.32 -5.77 15.75
N ASN A 147 0.33 -4.66 15.42
CA ASN A 147 -0.01 -3.86 14.26
C ASN A 147 0.70 -4.37 13.01
N PHE A 148 -0.08 -4.97 12.12
CA PHE A 148 0.31 -5.27 10.76
C PHE A 148 0.19 -4.03 9.89
N SER A 149 0.90 -4.04 8.78
CA SER A 149 0.92 -2.95 7.84
C SER A 149 0.54 -3.47 6.47
N ALA A 150 -0.52 -2.91 5.90
CA ALA A 150 -0.80 -3.15 4.50
C ALA A 150 0.26 -2.42 3.67
N PRO A 151 0.68 -2.97 2.52
CA PRO A 151 1.44 -2.18 1.57
C PRO A 151 0.57 -0.97 1.18
N SER A 152 1.11 0.24 1.38
CA SER A 152 0.44 1.46 0.94
C SER A 152 0.34 1.41 -0.58
N VAL A 153 -0.87 1.55 -1.13
CA VAL A 153 -1.10 1.64 -2.58
C VAL A 153 -1.13 3.09 -3.03
N ASP A 154 -0.38 3.96 -2.35
CA ASP A 154 -0.46 5.39 -2.56
C ASP A 154 0.36 5.78 -3.80
N PRO A 155 -0.24 6.49 -4.78
CA PRO A 155 0.50 6.92 -5.95
C PRO A 155 1.57 7.96 -5.57
N ASN A 156 2.79 7.71 -6.02
CA ASN A 156 3.93 8.60 -5.79
C ASN A 156 4.74 8.79 -7.07
N PHE A 157 4.34 9.75 -7.89
CA PHE A 157 5.02 10.07 -9.14
C PHE A 157 4.77 11.50 -9.57
N SER A 158 5.61 12.00 -10.46
CA SER A 158 5.34 13.22 -11.22
C SER A 158 5.67 13.00 -12.69
N VAL A 159 4.83 13.54 -13.56
CA VAL A 159 5.00 13.52 -15.00
C VAL A 159 4.96 14.94 -15.55
N THR A 160 5.64 15.18 -16.66
CA THR A 160 5.81 16.52 -17.23
C THR A 160 5.36 16.56 -18.68
N LEU A 161 4.63 17.62 -19.00
CA LEU A 161 4.24 18.06 -20.33
C LEU A 161 4.93 19.40 -20.63
N ASP A 162 5.64 19.49 -21.75
CA ASP A 162 6.24 20.73 -22.22
C ASP A 162 5.32 21.41 -23.25
N ALA A 163 5.11 22.72 -23.10
CA ALA A 163 4.35 23.55 -24.03
C ALA A 163 5.22 24.66 -24.64
N ASP A 164 5.44 24.62 -25.94
CA ASP A 164 6.27 25.57 -26.68
C ASP A 164 5.45 26.40 -27.67
N GLY A 165 5.58 27.72 -27.63
CA GLY A 165 4.95 28.66 -28.56
C GLY A 165 5.70 28.82 -29.89
N GLY A 166 6.53 27.85 -30.29
CA GLY A 166 7.42 27.89 -31.46
C GLY A 166 8.69 28.73 -31.26
N THR A 167 9.13 28.92 -30.03
CA THR A 167 10.34 29.68 -29.66
C THR A 167 11.53 28.78 -29.29
N GLY A 168 11.30 27.49 -29.02
CA GLY A 168 12.31 26.57 -28.50
C GLY A 168 12.57 26.75 -27.01
N GLN A 169 11.68 27.42 -26.29
CA GLN A 169 11.71 27.65 -24.84
C GLN A 169 10.33 27.29 -24.26
N PRO A 170 10.10 26.01 -23.92
CA PRO A 170 8.81 25.56 -23.43
C PRO A 170 8.54 25.99 -22.00
N TYR A 171 7.25 26.10 -21.65
CA TYR A 171 6.79 25.99 -20.27
C TYR A 171 6.67 24.52 -19.92
N SER A 172 7.38 24.08 -18.88
CA SER A 172 7.23 22.72 -18.33
C SER A 172 6.09 22.72 -17.32
N LEU A 173 5.11 21.85 -17.57
CA LEU A 173 3.90 21.67 -16.80
C LEU A 173 3.93 20.28 -16.16
N SER A 174 4.13 20.22 -14.85
CA SER A 174 4.25 18.96 -14.11
C SER A 174 3.01 18.67 -13.28
N VAL A 175 2.48 17.46 -13.39
CA VAL A 175 1.37 16.95 -12.57
C VAL A 175 1.77 15.66 -11.89
N GLY A 176 1.08 15.27 -10.82
CA GLY A 176 1.42 14.03 -10.13
C GLY A 176 0.72 13.86 -8.81
N PHE A 177 1.20 12.88 -8.06
CA PHE A 177 0.68 12.51 -6.75
C PHE A 177 1.84 12.24 -5.80
N ALA A 178 1.68 12.62 -4.54
CA ALA A 178 2.62 12.27 -3.49
C ALA A 178 1.86 11.97 -2.17
N PRO A 179 2.25 10.92 -1.41
CA PRO A 179 1.55 10.54 -0.19
C PRO A 179 1.49 11.63 0.89
N ASN A 180 2.46 12.55 0.87
CA ASN A 180 2.59 13.65 1.82
C ASN A 180 2.19 15.03 1.23
N ALA A 181 1.69 15.09 0.00
CA ALA A 181 1.09 16.31 -0.56
C ALA A 181 -0.38 16.45 -0.14
N THR A 182 -0.97 17.60 -0.40
CA THR A 182 -2.39 17.89 -0.26
C THR A 182 -2.98 18.17 -1.65
N ASP A 183 -4.31 18.21 -1.78
CA ASP A 183 -4.94 18.65 -3.03
C ASP A 183 -4.86 20.17 -3.25
N GLY A 184 -4.30 20.90 -2.28
CA GLY A 184 -4.10 22.34 -2.31
C GLY A 184 -2.76 22.71 -2.91
N PHE A 185 -2.19 23.82 -2.42
CA PHE A 185 -0.81 24.19 -2.72
C PHE A 185 0.10 23.75 -1.57
N ASP A 186 1.14 23.03 -1.93
CA ASP A 186 2.21 22.58 -1.05
C ASP A 186 3.53 23.20 -1.45
N GLN A 187 4.14 23.95 -0.53
CA GLN A 187 5.39 24.67 -0.81
C GLN A 187 6.56 23.76 -1.23
N GLU A 188 6.53 22.49 -0.81
CA GLU A 188 7.56 21.50 -1.12
C GLU A 188 7.40 20.88 -2.51
N PHE A 189 6.16 20.77 -2.99
CA PHE A 189 5.83 20.03 -4.22
C PHE A 189 5.45 20.93 -5.39
N ASP A 190 4.80 22.06 -5.10
CA ASP A 190 4.10 22.84 -6.12
C ASP A 190 4.82 24.13 -6.47
N THR A 191 4.49 24.65 -7.65
CA THR A 191 4.97 25.94 -8.12
C THR A 191 3.85 26.67 -8.84
N TYR A 192 3.41 27.79 -8.28
CA TYR A 192 2.43 28.67 -8.92
C TYR A 192 2.98 29.27 -10.23
N ALA A 193 2.12 29.35 -11.24
CA ALA A 193 2.37 30.13 -12.44
C ALA A 193 1.95 31.59 -12.22
N PRO A 194 2.71 32.57 -12.75
CA PRO A 194 2.32 33.98 -12.68
C PRO A 194 1.05 34.25 -13.49
N PRO A 195 0.44 35.45 -13.34
CA PRO A 195 -0.63 35.89 -14.22
C PRO A 195 -0.19 35.90 -15.69
N ALA A 196 -1.10 35.49 -16.57
CA ALA A 196 -0.82 35.42 -18.00
C ALA A 196 -0.42 36.81 -18.55
N PRO A 197 0.65 36.90 -19.35
CA PRO A 197 0.99 38.14 -20.04
C PRO A 197 -0.14 38.55 -21.01
N PRO A 198 -0.26 39.85 -21.35
CA PRO A 198 -1.28 40.29 -22.29
C PRO A 198 -1.05 39.70 -23.68
N PRO A 199 -2.11 39.26 -24.38
CA PRO A 199 -2.00 38.81 -25.77
C PRO A 199 -1.35 39.87 -26.67
N PRO A 200 -0.55 39.47 -27.68
CA PRO A 200 -0.36 38.12 -28.20
C PRO A 200 0.90 37.42 -27.64
N ALA A 201 1.18 37.55 -26.34
CA ALA A 201 2.26 36.79 -25.72
C ALA A 201 1.86 35.32 -25.53
N PHE A 202 2.78 34.41 -25.86
CA PHE A 202 2.62 32.99 -25.58
C PHE A 202 2.65 32.73 -24.06
N ASP A 203 1.73 31.90 -23.59
CA ASP A 203 1.62 31.50 -22.18
C ASP A 203 1.01 30.10 -22.08
N ALA A 204 1.47 29.31 -21.13
CA ALA A 204 0.87 28.03 -20.79
C ALA A 204 0.98 27.79 -19.29
N ALA A 205 -0.09 27.32 -18.66
CA ALA A 205 -0.09 26.94 -17.25
C ALA A 205 -1.17 25.90 -16.96
N LEU A 206 -0.91 25.04 -15.98
CA LEU A 206 -1.92 24.19 -15.37
C LEU A 206 -2.93 25.04 -14.60
N THR A 207 -4.15 24.54 -14.44
CA THR A 207 -5.18 25.15 -13.61
C THR A 207 -5.83 24.10 -12.72
N TRP A 208 -5.90 24.39 -11.43
CA TRP A 208 -6.49 23.53 -10.41
C TRP A 208 -7.09 24.38 -9.29
N GLY A 209 -8.29 24.03 -8.81
CA GLY A 209 -8.94 24.77 -7.72
C GLY A 209 -9.23 26.26 -7.98
N GLY A 210 -9.09 26.73 -9.23
CA GLY A 210 -9.20 28.15 -9.60
C GLY A 210 -7.86 28.91 -9.67
N ASP A 211 -6.75 28.27 -9.30
CA ASP A 211 -5.40 28.84 -9.36
C ASP A 211 -4.60 28.31 -10.57
N ARG A 212 -3.42 28.89 -10.80
CA ARG A 212 -2.54 28.55 -11.93
C ARG A 212 -1.20 27.99 -11.46
N TYR A 213 -0.72 26.92 -12.07
CA TYR A 213 0.50 26.22 -11.65
C TYR A 213 1.43 25.92 -12.84
N TYR A 214 2.72 25.87 -12.58
CA TYR A 214 3.69 25.14 -13.40
C TYR A 214 3.85 23.70 -12.88
N THR A 215 3.76 23.50 -11.56
CA THR A 215 3.76 22.18 -10.95
C THR A 215 2.60 22.09 -9.98
N GLN A 216 1.76 21.06 -10.12
CA GLN A 216 0.71 20.72 -9.19
C GLN A 216 0.72 19.22 -8.88
N ILE A 217 1.03 18.87 -7.64
CA ILE A 217 1.07 17.52 -7.11
C ILE A 217 -0.08 17.38 -6.12
N LEU A 218 -0.97 16.41 -6.33
CA LEU A 218 -2.12 16.16 -5.46
C LEU A 218 -1.77 15.14 -4.37
N ASN A 219 -2.66 14.98 -3.38
CA ASN A 219 -2.47 13.92 -2.41
C ASN A 219 -2.53 12.56 -3.10
N GLY A 220 -1.52 11.73 -2.88
CA GLY A 220 -1.52 10.35 -3.31
C GLY A 220 -2.03 9.47 -2.19
N SER A 221 -3.27 9.02 -2.27
CA SER A 221 -3.80 8.03 -1.33
C SER A 221 -4.54 6.91 -2.04
N ALA A 222 -4.85 5.83 -1.32
CA ALA A 222 -5.77 4.80 -1.78
C ALA A 222 -7.15 5.34 -2.21
N ASN A 223 -7.56 6.54 -1.75
CA ASN A 223 -8.80 7.19 -2.17
C ASN A 223 -8.65 8.01 -3.47
N ASP A 224 -7.42 8.26 -3.90
CA ASP A 224 -7.07 9.04 -5.09
C ASP A 224 -6.79 8.15 -6.31
N LEU A 225 -7.16 6.88 -6.27
CA LEU A 225 -7.11 5.97 -7.42
C LEU A 225 -8.29 6.17 -8.40
N VAL A 226 -8.73 7.42 -8.54
CA VAL A 226 -9.86 7.86 -9.38
C VAL A 226 -9.37 8.85 -10.43
N GLU A 227 -10.23 9.24 -11.38
CA GLU A 227 -9.86 10.23 -12.39
C GLU A 227 -9.78 11.64 -11.79
N HIS A 228 -8.62 12.28 -11.94
CA HIS A 228 -8.38 13.69 -11.64
C HIS A 228 -8.23 14.47 -12.95
N GLU A 229 -8.90 15.63 -13.03
CA GLU A 229 -8.90 16.50 -14.21
C GLU A 229 -8.11 17.78 -13.94
N TYR A 230 -6.91 17.87 -14.50
CA TYR A 230 -6.11 19.09 -14.54
C TYR A 230 -6.52 19.92 -15.76
N GLY A 231 -6.83 21.19 -15.56
CA GLY A 231 -6.99 22.10 -16.69
C GLY A 231 -5.62 22.56 -17.20
N ILE A 232 -5.51 22.81 -18.50
CA ILE A 232 -4.34 23.46 -19.11
C ILE A 232 -4.83 24.71 -19.82
N SER A 233 -4.39 25.88 -19.35
CA SER A 233 -4.65 27.18 -19.97
C SER A 233 -3.57 27.52 -20.99
N LEU A 234 -3.98 27.97 -22.19
CA LEU A 234 -3.08 28.27 -23.31
C LEU A 234 -3.37 29.66 -23.89
N ALA A 235 -2.35 30.49 -24.04
CA ALA A 235 -2.40 31.73 -24.81
C ALA A 235 -1.45 31.64 -26.00
N TYR A 236 -1.96 31.94 -27.19
CA TYR A 236 -1.19 31.84 -28.42
C TYR A 236 -0.28 33.05 -28.62
N GLY A 237 0.94 32.75 -29.08
CA GLY A 237 1.86 33.74 -29.62
C GLY A 237 1.38 34.31 -30.95
N SER A 238 2.11 35.29 -31.48
CA SER A 238 1.82 35.89 -32.80
C SER A 238 1.86 34.93 -33.98
N ASN A 239 2.49 33.76 -33.84
CA ASN A 239 2.56 32.70 -34.84
C ASN A 239 1.35 31.76 -34.81
N ASN A 240 0.44 31.89 -33.83
CA ASN A 240 -0.75 31.05 -33.66
C ASN A 240 -0.42 29.54 -33.60
N LEU A 241 0.75 29.18 -33.09
CA LEU A 241 1.21 27.81 -32.97
C LEU A 241 1.57 27.50 -31.52
N ILE A 242 1.13 26.34 -31.03
CA ILE A 242 1.60 25.75 -29.78
C ILE A 242 1.94 24.29 -30.07
N GLU A 243 3.11 23.85 -29.64
CA GLU A 243 3.56 22.47 -29.68
C GLU A 243 3.62 21.94 -28.24
N LEU A 244 2.87 20.87 -28.00
CA LEU A 244 2.88 20.13 -26.75
C LEU A 244 3.71 18.86 -26.95
N SER A 245 4.61 18.55 -26.03
CA SER A 245 5.43 17.33 -26.07
C SER A 245 5.69 16.76 -24.68
N TRP A 246 5.81 15.45 -24.58
CA TRP A 246 6.08 14.76 -23.32
C TRP A 246 6.87 13.47 -23.56
N ASP A 247 7.60 13.03 -22.53
CA ASP A 247 8.23 11.70 -22.49
C ASP A 247 7.34 10.78 -21.66
N ASN A 248 6.74 9.79 -22.32
CA ASN A 248 5.82 8.84 -21.70
C ASN A 248 6.49 7.52 -21.30
N THR A 249 7.82 7.45 -21.25
CA THR A 249 8.54 6.26 -20.81
C THR A 249 8.10 5.86 -19.40
N GLY A 250 7.52 4.67 -19.26
CA GLY A 250 7.06 4.12 -17.98
C GLY A 250 5.67 4.61 -17.52
N TRP A 251 4.99 5.50 -18.24
CA TRP A 251 3.68 6.03 -17.79
C TRP A 251 2.60 4.94 -17.70
N SER A 252 2.67 3.89 -18.52
CA SER A 252 1.72 2.77 -18.46
C SER A 252 1.70 2.05 -17.12
N ASP A 253 2.80 2.12 -16.36
CA ASP A 253 2.93 1.49 -15.04
C ASP A 253 2.46 2.44 -13.93
N LEU A 254 2.29 3.73 -14.23
CA LEU A 254 1.85 4.78 -13.29
C LEU A 254 0.33 5.01 -13.34
N GLY A 255 -0.33 4.68 -14.44
CA GLY A 255 -1.76 4.84 -14.60
C GLY A 255 -2.21 5.18 -16.02
N THR A 256 -3.40 5.78 -16.12
CA THR A 256 -3.95 6.24 -17.41
C THR A 256 -3.83 7.75 -17.53
N PHE A 257 -3.41 8.21 -18.70
CA PHE A 257 -3.18 9.63 -19.00
C PHE A 257 -3.86 9.98 -20.32
N SER A 258 -4.87 10.85 -20.27
CA SER A 258 -5.59 11.32 -21.46
C SER A 258 -5.54 12.83 -21.57
N LEU A 259 -5.22 13.33 -22.75
CA LEU A 259 -5.30 14.75 -23.09
C LEU A 259 -6.50 14.98 -24.00
N THR A 260 -7.44 15.79 -23.52
CA THR A 260 -8.67 16.09 -24.24
C THR A 260 -8.87 17.59 -24.46
N ASP A 261 -9.69 17.95 -25.46
CA ASP A 261 -10.22 19.30 -25.54
C ASP A 261 -11.20 19.61 -24.38
N ALA A 262 -11.59 20.88 -24.23
CA ALA A 262 -12.50 21.33 -23.18
C ALA A 262 -13.90 20.66 -23.19
N PHE A 263 -14.24 19.92 -24.25
CA PHE A 263 -15.49 19.17 -24.42
C PHE A 263 -15.26 17.65 -24.43
N ASP A 264 -14.24 17.18 -23.70
CA ASP A 264 -13.96 15.76 -23.46
C ASP A 264 -13.78 14.96 -24.77
N GLY A 265 -13.08 15.55 -25.74
CA GLY A 265 -12.75 14.91 -27.02
C GLY A 265 -13.74 15.14 -28.16
N LEU A 266 -14.87 15.81 -27.88
CA LEU A 266 -15.91 16.05 -28.90
C LEU A 266 -15.46 16.97 -30.03
N LEU A 267 -14.41 17.76 -29.84
CA LEU A 267 -13.85 18.65 -30.87
C LEU A 267 -12.60 18.06 -31.55
N GLY A 268 -12.27 16.79 -31.29
CA GLY A 268 -11.28 16.02 -32.02
C GLY A 268 -9.90 15.93 -31.36
N ILE A 269 -9.74 16.42 -30.12
CA ILE A 269 -8.54 16.17 -29.31
C ILE A 269 -8.95 15.18 -28.22
N ASP A 270 -8.59 13.92 -28.42
CA ASP A 270 -8.75 12.82 -27.46
C ASP A 270 -7.55 11.90 -27.63
N ILE A 271 -6.54 12.10 -26.79
CA ILE A 271 -5.21 11.50 -26.96
C ILE A 271 -4.87 10.66 -25.74
N ASP A 272 -4.57 9.39 -25.98
CA ASP A 272 -3.87 8.55 -25.01
C ASP A 272 -2.39 8.94 -24.98
N MET A 273 -1.98 9.61 -23.90
CA MET A 273 -0.63 10.11 -23.73
C MET A 273 0.41 9.01 -23.48
N THR A 274 -0.02 7.77 -23.21
CA THR A 274 0.89 6.61 -23.12
C THR A 274 1.28 6.06 -24.51
N GLN A 275 0.54 6.42 -25.56
CA GLN A 275 0.75 5.94 -26.94
C GLN A 275 1.29 7.05 -27.87
N VAL A 276 0.97 8.30 -27.57
CA VAL A 276 1.38 9.48 -28.32
C VAL A 276 2.27 10.33 -27.41
N THR A 277 3.22 11.08 -27.99
CA THR A 277 4.20 11.90 -27.25
C THR A 277 4.15 13.39 -27.59
N SER A 278 3.27 13.82 -28.50
CA SER A 278 3.13 15.23 -28.88
C SER A 278 1.77 15.58 -29.46
N LEU A 279 1.43 16.87 -29.41
CA LEU A 279 0.26 17.46 -30.04
C LEU A 279 0.62 18.85 -30.57
N THR A 280 0.35 19.09 -31.87
CA THR A 280 0.47 20.43 -32.47
C THR A 280 -0.90 21.10 -32.53
N LEU A 281 -0.99 22.32 -32.01
CA LEU A 281 -2.18 23.16 -32.08
C LEU A 281 -1.93 24.37 -32.97
N ASP A 282 -2.66 24.45 -34.08
CA ASP A 282 -2.61 25.55 -35.06
C ASP A 282 -3.92 26.35 -35.13
N ASN A 283 -4.90 26.00 -34.30
CA ASN A 283 -6.19 26.68 -34.18
C ASN A 283 -6.30 27.39 -32.82
N PRO A 284 -6.18 28.73 -32.77
CA PRO A 284 -6.27 29.51 -31.53
C PRO A 284 -7.56 29.39 -30.72
N SER A 285 -8.59 28.73 -31.28
CA SER A 285 -9.82 28.41 -30.56
C SER A 285 -9.60 27.36 -29.46
N PHE A 286 -8.56 26.54 -29.55
CA PHE A 286 -8.15 25.59 -28.51
C PHE A 286 -7.23 26.25 -27.49
N ASN A 287 -7.80 27.16 -26.69
CA ASN A 287 -7.08 27.88 -25.63
C ASN A 287 -7.17 27.20 -24.25
N ALA A 288 -7.82 26.05 -24.17
CA ALA A 288 -7.92 25.23 -22.97
C ALA A 288 -7.97 23.74 -23.34
N LEU A 289 -7.23 22.93 -22.59
CA LEU A 289 -7.28 21.47 -22.64
C LEU A 289 -7.54 20.91 -21.24
N LYS A 290 -7.87 19.63 -21.18
CA LYS A 290 -8.01 18.85 -19.95
C LYS A 290 -7.03 17.68 -19.99
N LEU A 291 -6.16 17.61 -18.99
CA LEU A 291 -5.32 16.45 -18.72
C LEU A 291 -6.01 15.62 -17.64
N LYS A 292 -6.44 14.42 -18.03
CA LYS A 292 -7.09 13.45 -17.16
C LYS A 292 -6.09 12.40 -16.74
N VAL A 293 -5.94 12.21 -15.44
CA VAL A 293 -5.01 11.24 -14.85
C VAL A 293 -5.80 10.35 -13.92
N THR A 294 -5.75 9.04 -14.13
CA THR A 294 -6.18 8.06 -13.12
C THR A 294 -4.93 7.31 -12.68
N PRO A 295 -4.39 7.59 -11.49
CA PRO A 295 -3.18 6.94 -11.04
C PRO A 295 -3.46 5.47 -10.69
N LEU A 296 -2.44 4.63 -10.85
CA LEU A 296 -2.43 3.30 -10.27
C LEU A 296 -1.72 3.37 -8.91
N GLY A 297 -2.26 2.61 -7.96
CA GLY A 297 -1.58 2.39 -6.70
C GLY A 297 -0.36 1.52 -6.93
N VAL A 298 0.79 1.97 -6.44
CA VAL A 298 2.02 1.17 -6.39
C VAL A 298 2.15 0.61 -5.00
N GLU A 299 2.31 -0.71 -4.86
CA GLU A 299 2.53 -1.34 -3.56
C GLU A 299 3.85 -0.84 -2.93
N TYR A 300 3.72 -0.09 -1.86
CA TYR A 300 4.83 0.39 -1.05
C TYR A 300 4.95 -0.44 0.22
N PHE A 301 6.04 -1.22 0.32
CA PHE A 301 6.39 -1.93 1.54
C PHE A 301 7.08 -0.96 2.51
N MET A 302 6.63 -0.92 3.76
CA MET A 302 7.35 -0.20 4.82
C MET A 302 8.63 -0.95 5.21
N PRO A 303 9.68 -0.24 5.66
CA PRO A 303 10.85 -0.92 6.18
C PRO A 303 10.50 -1.69 7.46
N VAL A 304 11.06 -2.88 7.59
CA VAL A 304 10.92 -3.73 8.75
C VAL A 304 12.12 -3.48 9.66
N ALA A 305 11.88 -2.94 10.85
CA ALA A 305 12.93 -2.68 11.83
C ALA A 305 13.49 -4.00 12.38
N GLY A 306 14.81 -4.12 12.42
CA GLY A 306 15.50 -5.29 12.94
C GLY A 306 16.89 -4.95 13.44
N PHE A 307 17.37 -5.67 14.45
CA PHE A 307 18.73 -5.49 14.95
C PHE A 307 19.30 -6.77 15.53
N THR A 308 20.63 -6.81 15.61
CA THR A 308 21.36 -7.76 16.44
C THR A 308 22.18 -6.98 17.46
N TYR A 309 22.57 -7.63 18.56
CA TYR A 309 23.41 -6.98 19.56
C TYR A 309 24.48 -7.92 20.11
N SER A 310 25.54 -7.33 20.64
CA SER A 310 26.55 -8.01 21.43
C SER A 310 26.91 -7.18 22.65
N THR A 311 27.24 -7.85 23.75
CA THR A 311 27.53 -7.18 25.02
C THR A 311 28.93 -7.53 25.52
N GLU A 312 29.65 -6.51 25.97
CA GLU A 312 30.90 -6.65 26.71
C GLU A 312 30.82 -5.79 27.99
N PHE A 313 30.70 -6.45 29.14
CA PHE A 313 30.36 -5.80 30.43
C PHE A 313 29.07 -4.96 30.32
N LEU A 314 29.15 -3.65 30.58
CA LEU A 314 28.03 -2.73 30.50
C LEU A 314 27.86 -2.11 29.10
N THR A 315 28.73 -2.46 28.15
CA THR A 315 28.69 -1.92 26.79
C THR A 315 27.89 -2.85 25.89
N ALA A 316 26.82 -2.35 25.28
CA ALA A 316 26.07 -3.03 24.23
C ALA A 316 26.39 -2.39 22.88
N THR A 317 26.78 -3.21 21.90
CA THR A 317 26.94 -2.81 20.50
C THR A 317 25.78 -3.36 19.70
N PHE A 318 25.01 -2.48 19.05
CA PHE A 318 23.88 -2.84 18.21
C PHE A 318 24.29 -2.77 16.73
N SER A 319 23.86 -3.75 15.94
CA SER A 319 23.99 -3.76 14.48
C SER A 319 22.61 -3.74 13.84
N ASP A 320 22.40 -2.85 12.89
CA ASP A 320 21.20 -2.80 12.07
C ASP A 320 21.03 -4.10 11.28
N ALA A 321 19.85 -4.70 11.40
CA ALA A 321 19.39 -5.84 10.62
C ALA A 321 18.03 -5.55 9.98
N SER A 322 17.68 -4.27 9.84
CA SER A 322 16.40 -3.85 9.27
C SER A 322 16.33 -4.22 7.79
N ILE A 323 15.16 -4.67 7.36
CA ILE A 323 14.88 -4.98 5.95
C ILE A 323 14.28 -3.73 5.32
N ALA A 324 14.91 -3.24 4.25
CA ALA A 324 14.37 -2.11 3.51
C ALA A 324 13.03 -2.47 2.87
N GLY A 325 12.11 -1.52 2.89
CA GLY A 325 10.85 -1.61 2.16
C GLY A 325 11.03 -1.25 0.69
N SER A 326 10.04 -0.56 0.11
CA SER A 326 10.10 -0.08 -1.28
C SER A 326 11.08 1.10 -1.50
N SER A 327 11.73 1.60 -0.46
CA SER A 327 12.83 2.57 -0.56
C SER A 327 13.93 2.29 0.47
N ALA A 328 15.11 2.86 0.23
CA ALA A 328 16.23 2.75 1.15
C ALA A 328 15.89 3.38 2.52
N ILE A 329 16.33 2.73 3.60
CA ILE A 329 16.24 3.28 4.95
C ILE A 329 17.24 4.44 5.06
N VAL A 330 16.74 5.63 5.42
CA VAL A 330 17.55 6.86 5.52
C VAL A 330 17.70 7.39 6.95
N SER A 331 16.98 6.80 7.91
CA SER A 331 16.97 7.23 9.30
C SER A 331 16.70 6.06 10.23
N TRP A 332 17.34 6.08 11.40
CA TRP A 332 17.14 5.10 12.49
C TRP A 332 16.74 5.85 13.77
N SER A 333 16.02 5.17 14.65
CA SER A 333 15.65 5.68 15.97
C SER A 333 15.78 4.56 16.97
N TRP A 334 16.67 4.73 17.94
CA TRP A 334 16.93 3.79 19.01
C TRP A 334 16.43 4.32 20.34
N ASP A 335 15.89 3.44 21.17
CA ASP A 335 15.65 3.66 22.60
C ASP A 335 16.25 2.46 23.36
N PHE A 336 17.21 2.73 24.24
CA PHE A 336 17.90 1.70 25.01
C PHE A 336 17.15 1.30 26.29
N GLY A 337 16.05 1.99 26.62
CA GLY A 337 15.12 1.59 27.67
C GLY A 337 15.63 1.75 29.12
N ASP A 338 16.81 2.32 29.33
CA ASP A 338 17.43 2.48 30.65
C ASP A 338 17.13 3.83 31.33
N GLY A 339 16.50 4.76 30.61
CA GLY A 339 16.16 6.09 31.10
C GLY A 339 17.38 6.97 31.41
N SER A 340 18.56 6.61 30.91
CA SER A 340 19.76 7.43 30.99
C SER A 340 19.63 8.71 30.12
N PRO A 341 20.40 9.77 30.37
CA PRO A 341 20.38 10.98 29.51
C PRO A 341 20.71 10.70 28.05
N ASP A 342 21.43 9.61 27.77
CA ASP A 342 21.86 9.17 26.43
C ASP A 342 21.08 7.93 25.96
N SER A 343 19.85 7.73 26.46
CA SER A 343 19.05 6.53 26.19
C SER A 343 18.52 6.41 24.76
N THR A 344 18.86 7.33 23.85
CA THR A 344 18.38 7.32 22.46
C THR A 344 19.50 7.62 21.46
N SER A 345 19.40 7.07 20.26
CA SER A 345 20.35 7.34 19.16
C SER A 345 19.66 7.37 17.80
N THR A 346 20.28 8.04 16.84
CA THR A 346 19.88 8.03 15.41
C THR A 346 20.94 7.42 14.50
N GLU A 347 22.01 6.85 15.06
CA GLU A 347 23.05 6.16 14.30
C GLU A 347 22.53 4.82 13.78
N GLN A 348 23.00 4.36 12.62
CA GLN A 348 22.61 3.04 12.10
C GLN A 348 23.08 1.90 13.01
N ASN A 349 24.29 1.98 13.56
CA ASN A 349 24.88 0.92 14.40
C ASN A 349 25.41 1.54 15.70
N PRO A 350 24.56 1.86 16.67
CA PRO A 350 24.97 2.58 17.88
C PRO A 350 25.68 1.67 18.89
N VAL A 351 26.48 2.29 19.75
CA VAL A 351 27.03 1.67 20.96
C VAL A 351 26.47 2.40 22.17
N HIS A 352 25.89 1.66 23.11
CA HIS A 352 25.36 2.20 24.36
C HIS A 352 26.08 1.61 25.57
N ILE A 353 26.29 2.42 26.61
CA ILE A 353 26.90 1.99 27.87
C ILE A 353 25.86 2.14 28.97
N TYR A 354 25.41 1.01 29.51
CA TYR A 354 24.47 0.98 30.63
C TYR A 354 25.15 1.37 31.95
N ALA A 355 24.38 1.97 32.86
CA ALA A 355 24.83 2.23 34.23
C ALA A 355 24.62 0.98 35.12
N GLU A 356 25.42 0.86 36.19
CA GLU A 356 25.25 -0.20 37.21
C GLU A 356 24.03 0.02 38.12
#